data_AF-A0A6G2V9G2-F1
#
_entry.id   AF-A0A6G2V9G2-F1
#
_cell.length_a   1.000
_cell.length_b   1.000
_cell.length_c   1.000
_cell.angle_alpha   90.00
_cell.angle_beta   90.00
_cell.angle_gamma   90.00
#
_symmetry.space_group_name_H-M   'P 1'
#
loop_
_entity.id
_entity.type
_entity.pdbx_description
1 polymer ?
#
loop_
_entity_poly.entity_id
_entity_poly.type
_entity_poly.pdbx_seq_one_letter_code
_entity_poly.pdbx_strand_id
1 'polypeptide(L)'
;MDKTLIVTNDFPPRPGGIQAFLHNMALRLDPGRVVVYASTWKRGAEGAAATAAFDAEQPFTVVRDRTTMLLPTPRVTRRATELLRAHGCSSVWFGAAAPLGLMGPALREAGARRLVATTHGHEAAWAQLPASRQLLRR
;
A
#
# COMPACT_ATOMS: atom_id res chain seq x y z
N MET A 1 -9.75 15.56 -7.72
CA MET A 1 -8.63 14.80 -7.11
C MET A 1 -8.54 13.45 -7.81
N ASP A 2 -7.33 13.00 -8.14
CA ASP A 2 -7.12 11.70 -8.78
C ASP A 2 -7.45 10.55 -7.82
N LYS A 3 -8.07 9.48 -8.32
CA LYS A 3 -8.36 8.30 -7.52
C LYS A 3 -7.06 7.57 -7.20
N THR A 4 -6.86 7.23 -5.92
CA THR A 4 -5.58 6.80 -5.37
C THR A 4 -5.64 5.34 -4.92
N LEU A 5 -4.67 4.54 -5.38
CA LEU A 5 -4.38 3.22 -4.86
C LEU A 5 -3.32 3.33 -3.75
N ILE A 6 -3.70 3.06 -2.50
CA ILE A 6 -2.77 2.95 -1.38
C ILE A 6 -2.23 1.52 -1.37
N VAL A 7 -0.90 1.35 -1.35
CA VAL A 7 -0.25 0.04 -1.30
C VAL A 7 0.59 -0.06 -0.03
N THR A 8 0.27 -1.00 0.86
CA THR A 8 0.90 -1.02 2.20
C THR A 8 0.98 -2.41 2.85
N ASN A 9 1.99 -2.61 3.70
CA ASN A 9 2.05 -3.73 4.65
C ASN A 9 1.41 -3.40 6.00
N ASP A 10 1.18 -2.11 6.22
CA ASP A 10 0.91 -1.52 7.51
C ASP A 10 -0.50 -0.96 7.47
N PHE A 11 -1.48 -1.84 7.57
CA PHE A 11 -2.88 -1.46 7.69
C PHE A 11 -3.52 -2.20 8.88
N PRO A 12 -4.51 -1.60 9.57
CA PRO A 12 -5.24 -2.31 10.62
C PRO A 12 -5.92 -3.57 10.07
N PRO A 13 -6.36 -4.53 10.88
CA PRO A 13 -6.43 -4.52 12.35
C PRO A 13 -5.08 -4.74 13.05
N ARG A 14 -3.97 -4.89 12.31
CA ARG A 14 -2.63 -4.90 12.91
C ARG A 14 -2.42 -3.60 13.73
N PRO A 15 -2.04 -3.67 15.02
CA PRO A 15 -1.74 -2.47 15.79
C PRO A 15 -0.38 -1.90 15.37
N GLY A 16 -0.29 -0.56 15.35
CA GLY A 16 0.98 0.17 15.19
C GLY A 16 0.80 1.58 14.63
N GLY A 17 1.87 2.38 14.71
CA GLY A 17 1.85 3.79 14.35
C GLY A 17 1.61 4.06 12.86
N ILE A 18 2.28 3.31 11.98
CA ILE A 18 2.12 3.45 10.52
C ILE A 18 0.69 3.05 10.10
N GLN A 19 0.18 1.97 10.71
CA GLN A 19 -1.17 1.45 10.50
C GLN A 19 -2.21 2.52 10.84
N ALA A 20 -2.10 3.10 12.04
CA ALA A 20 -2.97 4.17 12.49
C ALA A 20 -2.85 5.43 11.61
N PHE A 21 -1.63 5.80 11.22
CA PHE A 21 -1.38 6.96 10.36
C PHE A 21 -2.05 6.81 8.99
N LEU A 22 -1.81 5.70 8.29
CA LEU A 22 -2.37 5.47 6.94
C LEU A 22 -3.89 5.37 6.97
N HIS A 23 -4.45 4.68 7.96
CA HIS A 23 -5.89 4.56 8.13
C HIS A 23 -6.54 5.92 8.40
N ASN A 24 -6.00 6.69 9.34
CA ASN A 24 -6.48 8.03 9.64
C ASN A 24 -6.40 8.97 8.44
N MET A 25 -5.35 8.87 7.64
CA MET A 25 -5.25 9.66 6.43
C MET A 25 -6.27 9.23 5.37
N ALA A 26 -6.45 7.93 5.15
CA ALA A 26 -7.43 7.40 4.20
C ALA A 26 -8.86 7.85 4.55
N LEU A 27 -9.22 7.87 5.85
CA LEU A 27 -10.52 8.35 6.35
C LEU A 27 -10.78 9.85 6.09
N ARG A 28 -9.72 10.64 5.87
CA ARG A 28 -9.82 12.08 5.60
C ARG A 28 -9.90 12.39 4.10
N LEU A 29 -9.78 11.39 3.24
CA LEU A 29 -9.96 11.52 1.80
C LEU A 29 -11.40 11.14 1.42
N ASP A 30 -11.83 11.60 0.24
CA ASP A 30 -13.10 11.15 -0.36
C ASP A 30 -13.08 9.62 -0.51
N PRO A 31 -13.99 8.87 0.15
CA PRO A 31 -13.97 7.41 0.13
C PRO A 31 -14.16 6.81 -1.27
N GLY A 32 -14.88 7.49 -2.18
CA GLY A 32 -15.03 7.08 -3.57
C GLY A 32 -13.73 7.20 -4.39
N ARG A 33 -12.72 7.88 -3.85
CA ARG A 33 -11.43 8.16 -4.47
C ARG A 33 -10.28 7.39 -3.84
N VAL A 34 -10.54 6.46 -2.93
CA VAL A 34 -9.52 5.65 -2.26
C VAL A 34 -9.76 4.17 -2.48
N VAL A 35 -8.69 3.45 -2.81
CA VAL A 35 -8.64 1.99 -2.76
C VAL A 35 -7.39 1.60 -1.99
N VAL A 36 -7.51 0.72 -1.01
CA VAL A 36 -6.38 0.21 -0.24
C VAL A 36 -6.06 -1.20 -0.68
N TYR A 37 -4.82 -1.46 -1.07
CA TYR A 37 -4.27 -2.79 -1.27
C TYR A 37 -3.27 -3.09 -0.15
N ALA A 38 -3.65 -4.00 0.74
CA ALA A 38 -2.90 -4.30 1.95
C ALA A 38 -2.61 -5.80 2.12
N SER A 39 -1.56 -6.14 2.85
CA SER A 39 -1.37 -7.52 3.33
C SER A 39 -2.45 -7.90 4.37
N THR A 40 -2.66 -9.20 4.55
CA THR A 40 -3.56 -9.74 5.59
C THR A 40 -2.87 -9.77 6.95
N TRP A 41 -3.61 -9.49 8.03
CA TRP A 41 -3.07 -9.60 9.39
C TRP A 41 -3.26 -11.01 9.96
N LYS A 42 -2.13 -11.62 10.39
CA LYS A 42 -2.01 -12.98 10.94
C LYS A 42 -2.51 -14.09 9.98
N ARG A 43 -1.90 -15.27 10.08
CA ARG A 43 -2.41 -16.48 9.41
C ARG A 43 -3.28 -17.22 10.42
N GLY A 44 -4.54 -17.47 10.09
CA GLY A 44 -5.49 -18.19 10.95
C GLY A 44 -6.90 -17.62 10.88
N ALA A 45 -7.88 -18.41 11.34
CA ALA A 45 -9.30 -18.04 11.30
C ALA A 45 -9.58 -16.74 12.08
N GLU A 46 -8.96 -16.57 13.25
CA GLU A 46 -9.11 -15.36 14.07
C GLU A 46 -8.59 -14.12 13.35
N GLY A 47 -7.38 -14.19 12.76
CA GLY A 47 -6.80 -13.08 12.01
C GLY A 47 -7.62 -12.70 10.77
N ALA A 48 -8.14 -13.72 10.07
CA ALA A 48 -9.01 -13.53 8.93
C ALA A 48 -10.34 -12.88 9.34
N ALA A 49 -10.97 -13.35 10.42
CA ALA A 49 -12.22 -12.79 10.94
C ALA A 49 -12.04 -11.34 11.41
N ALA A 50 -10.97 -11.04 12.15
CA ALA A 50 -10.66 -9.67 12.59
C ALA A 50 -10.37 -8.75 11.39
N THR A 51 -9.68 -9.24 10.37
CA THR A 51 -9.42 -8.48 9.13
C THR A 51 -10.72 -8.19 8.38
N ALA A 52 -11.59 -9.19 8.24
CA ALA A 52 -12.87 -9.04 7.56
C ALA A 52 -13.83 -8.10 8.32
N ALA A 53 -13.90 -8.23 9.64
CA ALA A 53 -14.72 -7.35 10.49
C ALA A 53 -14.26 -5.89 10.35
N PHE A 54 -12.95 -5.64 10.45
CA PHE A 54 -12.41 -4.30 10.26
C PHE A 54 -12.68 -3.77 8.85
N ASP A 55 -12.42 -4.57 7.80
CA ASP A 55 -12.59 -4.14 6.41
C ASP A 55 -14.06 -3.82 6.07
N ALA A 56 -15.02 -4.50 6.69
CA ALA A 56 -16.45 -4.24 6.51
C ALA A 56 -16.91 -2.88 7.05
N GLU A 57 -16.19 -2.31 8.02
CA GLU A 57 -16.48 -1.00 8.60
C GLU A 57 -15.89 0.17 7.80
N GLN A 58 -15.06 -0.11 6.79
CA GLN A 58 -14.35 0.94 6.07
C GLN A 58 -15.24 1.62 5.01
N PRO A 59 -15.19 2.95 4.90
CA PRO A 59 -16.00 3.67 3.92
C PRO A 59 -15.46 3.59 2.49
N PHE A 60 -14.26 3.03 2.31
CA PHE A 60 -13.56 2.87 1.03
C PHE A 60 -13.21 1.41 0.78
N THR A 61 -12.89 1.08 -0.48
CA THR A 61 -12.53 -0.29 -0.86
C THR A 61 -11.20 -0.72 -0.23
N VAL A 62 -11.21 -1.83 0.50
CA VAL A 62 -10.01 -2.51 0.98
C VAL A 62 -9.89 -3.86 0.27
N VAL A 63 -8.74 -4.10 -0.37
CA VAL A 63 -8.37 -5.35 -1.02
C VAL A 63 -7.21 -5.96 -0.26
N ARG A 64 -7.42 -7.16 0.30
CA ARG A 64 -6.40 -7.91 1.02
C ARG A 64 -5.65 -8.86 0.10
N ASP A 65 -4.33 -8.83 0.15
CA ASP A 65 -3.51 -9.92 -0.37
C ASP A 65 -3.48 -11.06 0.64
N ARG A 66 -3.44 -12.30 0.12
CA ARG A 66 -3.34 -13.51 0.93
C ARG A 66 -2.05 -13.61 1.76
N THR A 67 -1.01 -12.85 1.44
CA THR A 67 0.24 -12.86 2.22
C THR A 67 0.15 -11.94 3.43
N THR A 68 0.92 -12.25 4.47
CA THR A 68 1.08 -11.38 5.65
C THR A 68 2.11 -10.27 5.46
N MET A 69 2.79 -10.28 4.31
CA MET A 69 3.76 -9.29 3.89
C MET A 69 3.76 -9.21 2.36
N LEU A 70 3.48 -8.03 1.82
CA LEU A 70 3.73 -7.62 0.45
C LEU A 70 5.22 -7.38 0.26
N LEU A 71 5.75 -7.97 -0.80
CA LEU A 71 7.08 -7.72 -1.32
C LEU A 71 6.95 -7.33 -2.79
N PRO A 72 7.85 -6.52 -3.36
CA PRO A 72 7.81 -6.06 -4.76
C PRO A 72 8.18 -7.19 -5.74
N THR A 73 7.44 -8.30 -5.67
CA THR A 73 7.56 -9.48 -6.53
C THR A 73 6.68 -9.29 -7.77
N PRO A 74 6.99 -9.97 -8.90
CA PRO A 74 6.18 -9.89 -10.11
C PRO A 74 4.68 -10.15 -9.87
N ARG A 75 4.35 -11.08 -8.97
CA ARG A 75 2.95 -11.38 -8.59
C ARG A 75 2.26 -10.18 -7.92
N VAL A 76 2.91 -9.58 -6.93
CA VAL A 76 2.34 -8.47 -6.17
C VAL A 76 2.26 -7.22 -7.04
N THR A 77 3.28 -6.96 -7.86
CA THR A 77 3.30 -5.86 -8.82
C THR A 77 2.16 -6.00 -9.82
N ARG A 78 2.00 -7.19 -10.44
CA ARG A 78 0.89 -7.45 -11.37
C ARG A 78 -0.46 -7.26 -10.70
N ARG A 79 -0.61 -7.73 -9.45
CA ARG A 79 -1.86 -7.52 -8.72
C ARG A 79 -2.15 -6.04 -8.47
N ALA A 80 -1.12 -5.26 -8.11
CA ALA A 80 -1.27 -3.83 -7.93
C ALA A 80 -1.63 -3.11 -9.25
N THR A 81 -1.05 -3.51 -10.38
CA THR A 81 -1.41 -2.94 -11.70
C THR A 81 -2.83 -3.30 -12.13
N GLU A 82 -3.27 -4.54 -11.88
CA GLU A 82 -4.66 -4.97 -12.10
C GLU A 82 -5.63 -4.11 -11.29
N LEU A 83 -5.37 -3.91 -9.99
CA LEU A 83 -6.22 -3.08 -9.12
C LEU A 83 -6.22 -1.61 -9.54
N LEU A 84 -5.05 -1.08 -9.92
CA LEU A 84 -4.93 0.29 -10.43
C LEU A 84 -5.89 0.50 -11.61
N ARG A 85 -5.87 -0.41 -12.59
CA ARG A 85 -6.72 -0.34 -13.78
C ARG A 85 -8.19 -0.61 -13.46
N ALA A 86 -8.48 -1.68 -12.73
CA ALA A 86 -9.84 -2.11 -12.42
C ALA A 86 -10.63 -1.03 -11.66
N HIS A 87 -9.97 -0.27 -10.78
CA HIS A 87 -10.63 0.79 -10.02
C HIS A 87 -10.49 2.18 -10.64
N GLY A 88 -9.81 2.33 -11.78
CA GLY A 88 -9.58 3.62 -12.42
C GLY A 88 -8.69 4.56 -11.60
N CYS A 89 -7.77 3.99 -10.82
CA CYS A 89 -6.81 4.78 -10.05
C CYS A 89 -5.74 5.35 -10.99
N SER A 90 -5.41 6.63 -10.83
CA SER A 90 -4.32 7.28 -11.56
C SER A 90 -3.20 7.81 -10.66
N SER A 91 -3.38 7.67 -9.35
CA SER A 91 -2.37 7.95 -8.34
C SER A 91 -2.08 6.69 -7.53
N VAL A 92 -0.83 6.53 -7.09
CA VAL A 92 -0.42 5.49 -6.15
C VAL A 92 0.23 6.14 -4.95
N TRP A 93 -0.14 5.65 -3.76
CA TRP A 93 0.50 6.01 -2.51
C TRP A 93 1.09 4.76 -1.84
N PHE A 94 2.42 4.68 -1.76
CA PHE A 94 3.10 3.65 -0.97
C PHE A 94 3.13 4.06 0.50
N GLY A 95 2.44 3.27 1.32
CA GLY A 95 2.31 3.53 2.76
C GLY A 95 3.65 3.52 3.50
N ALA A 96 4.61 2.73 3.01
CA ALA A 96 6.02 2.80 3.34
C ALA A 96 6.83 2.78 2.04
N ALA A 97 7.81 3.68 1.92
CA ALA A 97 8.55 3.89 0.68
C ALA A 97 9.32 2.64 0.24
N ALA A 98 10.02 2.00 1.17
CA ALA A 98 10.80 0.81 0.90
C ALA A 98 10.22 -0.44 1.60
N PRO A 99 10.19 -1.61 0.94
CA PRO A 99 10.65 -1.87 -0.43
C PRO A 99 9.56 -1.67 -1.50
N LEU A 100 8.32 -1.32 -1.13
CA LEU A 100 7.17 -1.35 -2.05
C LEU A 100 7.25 -0.31 -3.17
N GLY A 101 7.94 0.81 -2.96
CA GLY A 101 8.17 1.84 -3.98
C GLY A 101 8.87 1.31 -5.24
N LEU A 102 9.60 0.19 -5.15
CA LEU A 102 10.24 -0.47 -6.29
C LEU A 102 9.26 -0.95 -7.37
N MET A 103 7.96 -1.03 -7.06
CA MET A 103 6.91 -1.32 -8.04
C MET A 103 6.57 -0.10 -8.93
N GLY A 104 7.16 1.06 -8.65
CA GLY A 104 6.85 2.34 -9.29
C GLY A 104 6.90 2.32 -10.82
N PRO A 105 7.97 1.83 -11.47
CA PRO A 105 8.05 1.79 -12.93
C PRO A 105 6.89 1.02 -13.58
N ALA A 106 6.59 -0.19 -13.10
CA ALA A 106 5.50 -1.00 -13.63
C ALA A 106 4.12 -0.36 -13.41
N LEU A 107 3.93 0.36 -12.29
CA LEU A 107 2.69 1.10 -12.03
C LEU A 107 2.54 2.32 -12.95
N ARG A 108 3.64 3.00 -13.29
CA ARG A 108 3.64 4.07 -14.30
C ARG A 108 3.27 3.54 -15.68
N GLU A 109 3.89 2.45 -16.10
CA GLU A 109 3.53 1.74 -17.35
C GLU A 109 2.07 1.30 -17.36
N ALA A 110 1.51 0.96 -16.20
CA ALA A 110 0.11 0.60 -16.06
C ALA A 110 -0.87 1.79 -16.11
N GLY A 111 -0.38 3.02 -16.09
CA GLY A 111 -1.18 4.25 -16.20
C GLY A 111 -1.13 5.18 -14.98
N ALA A 112 -0.32 4.89 -13.96
CA ALA A 112 -0.18 5.78 -12.81
C ALA A 112 0.55 7.08 -13.21
N ARG A 113 -0.13 8.22 -13.02
CA ARG A 113 0.37 9.57 -13.33
C ARG A 113 1.12 10.19 -12.15
N ARG A 114 0.77 9.82 -10.92
CA ARG A 114 1.39 10.32 -9.68
C ARG A 114 1.71 9.19 -8.73
N LEU A 115 2.95 9.16 -8.25
CA LEU A 115 3.41 8.20 -7.24
C LEU A 115 3.91 8.99 -6.03
N VAL A 116 3.41 8.66 -4.85
CA VAL A 116 3.83 9.22 -3.57
C VAL A 116 4.28 8.08 -2.67
N ALA A 117 5.35 8.29 -1.92
CA ALA A 117 5.89 7.30 -0.99
C ALA A 117 6.15 7.99 0.36
N THR A 118 5.64 7.42 1.44
CA THR A 118 5.87 7.94 2.80
C THR A 118 7.06 7.24 3.44
N THR A 119 8.00 8.02 3.97
CA THR A 119 9.12 7.53 4.77
C THR A 119 8.79 7.61 6.25
N HIS A 120 9.24 6.64 7.04
CA HIS A 120 9.00 6.57 8.50
C HIS A 120 10.29 6.62 9.33
N GLY A 121 11.43 6.91 8.71
CA GLY A 121 12.71 7.21 9.37
C GLY A 121 13.78 6.12 9.19
N HIS A 122 13.37 4.86 9.00
CA HIS A 122 14.30 3.77 8.68
C HIS A 122 14.98 3.98 7.31
N GLU A 123 14.29 4.68 6.40
CA GLU A 123 14.79 5.03 5.08
C GLU A 123 15.97 6.02 5.14
N ALA A 124 16.09 6.81 6.22
CA ALA A 124 17.24 7.70 6.42
C ALA A 124 18.54 6.92 6.66
N ALA A 125 18.45 5.74 7.29
CA ALA A 125 19.58 4.83 7.41
C ALA A 125 19.89 4.14 6.08
N TRP A 126 18.86 3.77 5.30
CA TRP A 126 19.04 3.13 3.99
C TRP A 126 19.60 4.09 2.94
N ALA A 127 19.28 5.39 3.02
CA ALA A 127 19.84 6.41 2.14
C ALA A 127 21.35 6.59 2.33
N GLN A 128 21.92 6.14 3.45
CA GLN A 128 23.36 6.20 3.73
C GLN A 128 24.14 5.04 3.11
N LEU A 129 23.50 3.93 2.76
CA LEU A 129 24.15 2.77 2.16
C LEU A 129 24.08 2.83 0.62
N PRO A 130 25.17 2.59 -0.13
CA PRO A 130 25.24 2.87 -1.58
C PRO A 130 24.16 2.14 -2.41
N ALA A 131 23.89 0.87 -2.12
CA ALA A 131 22.96 0.04 -2.88
C ALA A 131 21.50 0.42 -2.61
N SER A 132 21.11 0.57 -1.34
CA SER A 132 19.75 0.99 -0.97
C SER A 132 19.47 2.44 -1.38
N ARG A 133 20.48 3.33 -1.39
CA ARG A 133 20.35 4.69 -1.92
C ARG A 133 19.96 4.71 -3.40
N GLN A 134 20.55 3.83 -4.22
CA GLN A 134 20.18 3.72 -5.64
C GLN A 134 18.75 3.18 -5.80
N LEU A 135 18.35 2.22 -4.98
CA LEU A 135 17.00 1.65 -4.99
C LEU A 135 15.94 2.68 -4.57
N LEU A 136 16.23 3.56 -3.62
CA LEU A 136 15.32 4.62 -3.17
C LEU A 136 15.12 5.75 -4.21
N ARG A 137 16.00 5.87 -5.22
CA ARG A 137 15.90 6.89 -6.28
C ARG A 137 15.02 6.48 -7.46
N ARG A 138 14.59 5.22 -7.52
CA ARG A 138 13.76 4.66 -8.59
C ARG A 138 12.28 4.75 -8.22
#